data_AF-A0A3B9A9W8-F1
#
_entry.id   AF-A0A3B9A9W8-F1
#
_cell.length_a   1.000
_cell.length_b   1.000
_cell.length_c   1.000
_cell.angle_alpha   90.00
_cell.angle_beta   90.00
_cell.angle_gamma   90.00
#
_symmetry.space_group_name_H-M   'P 1'
#
loop_
_entity.id
_entity.type
_entity.pdbx_description
1 polymer ?
#
loop_
_entity_poly.entity_id
_entity_poly.type
_entity_poly.pdbx_seq_one_letter_code
_entity_poly.pdbx_strand_id
1 'polypeptide(L)'
;YRNLCCDRVGDYFTIARPGRTTPLWSYNLRQQAPGYDPTWVIWERQEDGQARLQGWYRGATNSINAAYHNHGDQNPIIPHQGRLFTHRSNTIIAYGSGGGAGLLPMVRINPPSYAGTSLDNNQLLSRLENEINKMIDAGHLRPGYYNPGQFGLNSSYSEFADYFDNPGETLYVLSIAYPLLSTSLQNRLRPYLQQHFNTFFDPNMYASIGWNTGAPREEMTLPPEVQADLVNHPPRLQARGFSWEYPPFNFYAMWKYAQIFPNDAGQIYDLARSKINLQWSSRQTNDFYRQRPFEHNAYLAGYFGFLRLQEMAGRTTQDAPLRTQVTNDANRLLALRAELFSKDSYWTTDRYHRKHLDVSANFLWLVPEVADYLRQNRLSQVQAAVQEYDAVAPYWFVSRFESSLGEGVMANLYSVNALFQAKALILRENKAQLTKYLDAPAFIRGDLFYIQNLVTAIQAGN
;
A
#
# COMPACT_ATOMS: atom_id res chain seq x y z
N TYR A 1 -32.70 -6.38 -14.03
CA TYR A 1 -32.63 -6.39 -12.55
C TYR A 1 -31.53 -5.43 -12.12
N ARG A 2 -31.68 -4.77 -10.98
CA ARG A 2 -30.67 -3.87 -10.43
C ARG A 2 -30.39 -4.24 -8.98
N ASN A 3 -29.17 -3.93 -8.59
CA ASN A 3 -28.63 -4.25 -7.32
C ASN A 3 -27.72 -3.12 -6.84
N LEU A 4 -28.08 -2.47 -5.74
CA LEU A 4 -27.34 -1.38 -5.13
C LEU A 4 -26.50 -1.88 -3.94
N CYS A 5 -25.37 -1.19 -3.70
CA CYS A 5 -24.46 -1.49 -2.60
C CYS A 5 -25.13 -1.39 -1.22
N CYS A 6 -24.43 -1.90 -0.20
CA CYS A 6 -24.83 -1.79 1.21
C CYS A 6 -26.21 -2.34 1.54
N ASP A 7 -26.68 -3.30 0.75
CA ASP A 7 -28.00 -3.92 0.89
C ASP A 7 -29.16 -2.93 0.83
N ARG A 8 -28.90 -1.73 0.25
CA ARG A 8 -29.88 -0.65 0.16
C ARG A 8 -31.09 -1.12 -0.63
N VAL A 9 -30.89 -1.58 -1.87
CA VAL A 9 -31.98 -1.98 -2.76
C VAL A 9 -31.53 -3.09 -3.70
N GLY A 10 -32.41 -4.06 -3.89
CA GLY A 10 -32.37 -4.96 -5.03
C GLY A 10 -33.75 -4.97 -5.66
N ASP A 11 -33.82 -4.70 -6.94
CA ASP A 11 -35.11 -4.52 -7.61
C ASP A 11 -35.07 -4.95 -9.08
N TYR A 12 -36.23 -4.89 -9.70
CA TYR A 12 -36.37 -5.19 -11.11
C TYR A 12 -37.33 -4.20 -11.77
N PHE A 13 -37.12 -4.06 -13.08
CA PHE A 13 -38.01 -3.31 -13.96
C PHE A 13 -38.82 -4.34 -14.74
N THR A 14 -40.13 -4.15 -14.77
CA THR A 14 -41.01 -4.96 -15.62
C THR A 14 -41.27 -4.23 -16.92
N ILE A 15 -41.24 -4.97 -18.05
CA ILE A 15 -41.62 -4.43 -19.36
C ILE A 15 -43.09 -3.99 -19.39
N ALA A 16 -43.92 -4.52 -18.48
CA ALA A 16 -45.34 -4.17 -18.38
C ALA A 16 -45.59 -2.82 -17.70
N ARG A 17 -44.60 -2.27 -16.97
CA ARG A 17 -44.68 -0.96 -16.30
C ARG A 17 -43.34 -0.22 -16.43
N PRO A 18 -43.01 0.29 -17.63
CA PRO A 18 -41.78 1.05 -17.85
C PRO A 18 -41.66 2.21 -16.85
N GLY A 19 -40.46 2.43 -16.30
CA GLY A 19 -40.20 3.51 -15.35
C GLY A 19 -40.60 3.24 -13.88
N ARG A 20 -41.24 2.11 -13.55
CA ARG A 20 -41.44 1.68 -12.16
C ARG A 20 -40.56 0.50 -11.79
N THR A 21 -39.83 0.63 -10.68
CA THR A 21 -39.12 -0.49 -10.07
C THR A 21 -40.04 -1.27 -9.14
N THR A 22 -39.79 -2.57 -9.01
CA THR A 22 -40.39 -3.41 -7.96
C THR A 22 -39.27 -3.98 -7.09
N PRO A 23 -39.24 -3.68 -5.78
CA PRO A 23 -38.17 -4.14 -4.91
C PRO A 23 -38.31 -5.63 -4.60
N LEU A 24 -37.20 -6.35 -4.62
CA LEU A 24 -37.01 -7.63 -3.94
C LEU A 24 -36.68 -7.37 -2.47
N TRP A 25 -35.77 -6.42 -2.21
CA TRP A 25 -35.49 -5.88 -0.88
C TRP A 25 -35.27 -4.36 -0.96
N SER A 26 -35.48 -3.67 0.16
CA SER A 26 -35.22 -2.24 0.35
C SER A 26 -34.91 -1.99 1.83
N TYR A 27 -33.63 -1.87 2.19
CA TYR A 27 -33.12 -1.70 3.56
C TYR A 27 -33.57 -2.78 4.58
N ASN A 28 -34.13 -3.90 4.11
CA ASN A 28 -34.68 -4.97 4.94
C ASN A 28 -34.06 -6.35 4.66
N LEU A 29 -32.91 -6.42 3.96
CA LEU A 29 -32.33 -7.70 3.55
C LEU A 29 -32.02 -8.63 4.73
N ARG A 30 -31.56 -8.10 5.87
CA ARG A 30 -31.30 -8.88 7.10
C ARG A 30 -32.57 -9.54 7.66
N GLN A 31 -33.74 -8.93 7.46
CA GLN A 31 -35.02 -9.50 7.89
C GLN A 31 -35.48 -10.60 6.93
N GLN A 32 -35.19 -10.44 5.63
CA GLN A 32 -35.51 -11.44 4.60
C GLN A 32 -34.55 -12.64 4.60
N ALA A 33 -33.30 -12.45 4.96
CA ALA A 33 -32.24 -13.45 4.96
C ALA A 33 -31.40 -13.37 6.25
N PRO A 34 -31.93 -13.75 7.43
CA PRO A 34 -31.21 -13.62 8.69
C PRO A 34 -29.89 -14.40 8.68
N GLY A 35 -28.81 -13.76 9.12
CA GLY A 35 -27.49 -14.39 9.27
C GLY A 35 -26.70 -14.62 7.98
N TYR A 36 -27.08 -13.97 6.87
CA TYR A 36 -26.40 -14.18 5.58
C TYR A 36 -24.97 -13.62 5.53
N ASP A 37 -24.53 -12.77 6.45
CA ASP A 37 -23.25 -12.08 6.40
C ASP A 37 -22.28 -12.47 7.54
N PRO A 38 -22.05 -13.76 7.82
CA PRO A 38 -21.36 -14.21 9.03
C PRO A 38 -19.89 -13.77 9.12
N THR A 39 -19.24 -13.45 7.98
CA THR A 39 -17.84 -13.00 7.91
C THR A 39 -17.70 -11.48 7.82
N TRP A 40 -18.76 -10.74 8.15
CA TRP A 40 -18.78 -9.29 8.10
C TRP A 40 -19.00 -8.71 9.50
N VAL A 41 -18.31 -7.61 9.79
CA VAL A 41 -18.67 -6.72 10.89
C VAL A 41 -19.56 -5.64 10.32
N ILE A 42 -20.75 -5.51 10.87
CA ILE A 42 -21.58 -4.32 10.70
C ILE A 42 -21.30 -3.42 11.89
N TRP A 43 -20.92 -2.18 11.65
CA TRP A 43 -20.78 -1.21 12.72
C TRP A 43 -22.14 -0.58 13.03
N GLU A 44 -22.82 -1.12 14.04
CA GLU A 44 -24.19 -0.76 14.43
C GLU A 44 -24.27 0.57 15.20
N ARG A 45 -23.64 1.65 14.71
CA ARG A 45 -23.77 2.97 15.35
C ARG A 45 -25.11 3.67 15.06
N GLN A 46 -25.94 3.12 14.17
CA GLN A 46 -27.22 3.70 13.79
C GLN A 46 -28.31 2.61 13.68
N GLU A 47 -29.38 2.76 14.44
CA GLU A 47 -30.59 1.92 14.41
C GLU A 47 -31.48 2.16 13.17
N ASP A 48 -31.04 2.99 12.23
CA ASP A 48 -31.84 3.54 11.11
C ASP A 48 -31.73 2.75 9.80
N GLY A 49 -31.13 1.55 9.81
CA GLY A 49 -30.90 0.74 8.62
C GLY A 49 -29.69 1.19 7.76
N GLN A 50 -28.97 2.25 8.15
CA GLN A 50 -27.71 2.66 7.51
C GLN A 50 -26.47 2.00 8.10
N ALA A 51 -26.63 1.14 9.13
CA ALA A 51 -25.53 0.44 9.78
C ALA A 51 -24.58 -0.27 8.77
N ARG A 52 -25.08 -0.66 7.60
CA ARG A 52 -24.29 -1.32 6.56
C ARG A 52 -23.54 -0.40 5.60
N LEU A 53 -23.56 0.91 5.83
CA LEU A 53 -22.58 1.82 5.25
C LEU A 53 -21.23 1.74 5.96
N GLN A 54 -21.22 1.16 7.17
CA GLN A 54 -20.07 1.14 8.05
C GLN A 54 -19.80 -0.30 8.49
N GLY A 55 -18.62 -0.80 8.17
CA GLY A 55 -18.30 -2.19 8.45
C GLY A 55 -17.03 -2.63 7.74
N TRP A 56 -16.75 -3.92 7.81
CA TRP A 56 -15.65 -4.54 7.08
C TRP A 56 -15.80 -6.04 6.99
N TYR A 57 -15.13 -6.62 6.01
CA TYR A 57 -14.90 -8.07 5.95
C TYR A 57 -13.88 -8.46 7.02
N ARG A 58 -14.25 -9.38 7.92
CA ARG A 58 -13.41 -9.90 9.02
C ARG A 58 -12.90 -11.32 8.79
N GLY A 59 -13.15 -11.88 7.60
CA GLY A 59 -12.87 -13.28 7.31
C GLY A 59 -13.60 -14.26 8.23
N ALA A 60 -13.10 -15.50 8.26
CA ALA A 60 -13.55 -16.52 9.21
C ALA A 60 -12.89 -16.40 10.60
N THR A 61 -12.03 -15.40 10.81
CA THR A 61 -11.12 -15.29 11.96
C THR A 61 -11.60 -14.31 13.03
N ASN A 62 -12.79 -13.73 12.87
CA ASN A 62 -13.31 -12.65 13.72
C ASN A 62 -12.32 -11.47 13.88
N SER A 63 -11.56 -11.18 12.82
CA SER A 63 -10.52 -10.16 12.85
C SER A 63 -11.09 -8.76 13.02
N ILE A 64 -10.35 -7.92 13.75
CA ILE A 64 -10.63 -6.49 13.85
C ILE A 64 -9.95 -5.70 12.73
N ASN A 65 -9.10 -6.32 11.92
CA ASN A 65 -8.44 -5.70 10.77
C ASN A 65 -9.36 -5.72 9.55
N ALA A 66 -9.11 -4.78 8.64
CA ALA A 66 -9.95 -4.63 7.46
C ALA A 66 -9.15 -4.22 6.22
N ALA A 67 -9.63 -4.66 5.06
CA ALA A 67 -9.19 -4.17 3.76
C ALA A 67 -10.36 -3.88 2.82
N TYR A 68 -11.47 -4.61 2.99
CA TYR A 68 -12.62 -4.57 2.09
C TYR A 68 -13.92 -4.29 2.84
N HIS A 69 -14.83 -3.60 2.14
CA HIS A 69 -16.20 -3.38 2.56
C HIS A 69 -17.21 -3.81 1.47
N ASN A 70 -18.50 -3.68 1.74
CA ASN A 70 -19.58 -4.04 0.82
C ASN A 70 -19.82 -2.97 -0.27
N HIS A 71 -18.94 -1.98 -0.35
CA HIS A 71 -18.85 -1.00 -1.43
C HIS A 71 -17.88 -1.52 -2.50
N GLY A 72 -18.19 -1.22 -3.76
CA GLY A 72 -17.54 -1.80 -4.93
C GLY A 72 -18.55 -2.43 -5.87
N ASP A 73 -18.04 -3.13 -6.89
CA ASP A 73 -18.86 -3.65 -7.97
C ASP A 73 -19.79 -4.76 -7.50
N GLN A 74 -21.09 -4.50 -7.62
CA GLN A 74 -22.13 -5.44 -7.22
C GLN A 74 -22.55 -6.29 -8.40
N ASN A 75 -22.42 -7.61 -8.27
CA ASN A 75 -22.93 -8.54 -9.29
C ASN A 75 -24.44 -8.33 -9.51
N PRO A 76 -24.93 -8.33 -10.76
CA PRO A 76 -26.35 -8.20 -11.02
C PRO A 76 -27.14 -9.39 -10.45
N ILE A 77 -28.45 -9.21 -10.29
CA ILE A 77 -29.35 -10.31 -9.92
C ILE A 77 -29.57 -11.18 -11.16
N ILE A 78 -29.26 -12.46 -11.05
CA ILE A 78 -29.26 -13.43 -12.15
C ILE A 78 -30.45 -14.38 -12.03
N PRO A 79 -31.39 -14.39 -12.98
CA PRO A 79 -32.38 -15.44 -13.09
C PRO A 79 -31.75 -16.76 -13.53
N HIS A 80 -31.95 -17.84 -12.76
CA HIS A 80 -31.49 -19.18 -13.11
C HIS A 80 -32.40 -20.24 -12.49
N GLN A 81 -32.76 -21.28 -13.25
CA GLN A 81 -33.57 -22.42 -12.76
C GLN A 81 -34.82 -22.02 -11.93
N GLY A 82 -35.57 -21.01 -12.39
CA GLY A 82 -36.78 -20.54 -11.71
C GLY A 82 -36.53 -19.76 -10.41
N ARG A 83 -35.29 -19.33 -10.16
CA ARG A 83 -34.89 -18.52 -9.00
C ARG A 83 -34.13 -17.28 -9.44
N LEU A 84 -34.02 -16.30 -8.54
CA LEU A 84 -33.17 -15.12 -8.69
C LEU A 84 -31.99 -15.23 -7.73
N PHE A 85 -30.77 -15.25 -8.27
CA PHE A 85 -29.54 -15.34 -7.50
C PHE A 85 -28.86 -13.99 -7.41
N THR A 86 -28.29 -13.68 -6.24
CA THR A 86 -27.44 -12.51 -6.07
C THR A 86 -26.36 -12.77 -5.04
N HIS A 87 -25.19 -12.18 -5.23
CA HIS A 87 -24.13 -12.17 -4.21
C HIS A 87 -24.33 -10.95 -3.32
N ARG A 88 -24.30 -11.13 -2.00
CA ARG A 88 -24.36 -10.07 -0.99
C ARG A 88 -23.39 -10.38 0.11
N SER A 89 -22.52 -9.44 0.43
CA SER A 89 -21.46 -9.65 1.42
C SER A 89 -20.63 -10.90 1.05
N ASN A 90 -20.66 -11.96 1.84
CA ASN A 90 -19.99 -13.24 1.56
C ASN A 90 -20.94 -14.39 1.21
N THR A 91 -22.18 -14.10 0.81
CA THR A 91 -23.23 -15.12 0.60
C THR A 91 -23.94 -14.97 -0.72
N ILE A 92 -24.29 -16.12 -1.30
CA ILE A 92 -25.21 -16.22 -2.43
C ILE A 92 -26.63 -16.35 -1.89
N ILE A 93 -27.48 -15.38 -2.21
CA ILE A 93 -28.90 -15.37 -1.84
C ILE A 93 -29.71 -15.82 -3.06
N ALA A 94 -30.66 -16.74 -2.84
CA ALA A 94 -31.56 -17.24 -3.87
C ALA A 94 -33.03 -16.94 -3.48
N TYR A 95 -33.71 -16.13 -4.30
CA TYR A 95 -35.16 -15.91 -4.18
C TYR A 95 -35.91 -16.87 -5.10
N GLY A 96 -36.98 -17.49 -4.61
CA GLY A 96 -37.82 -18.40 -5.39
C GLY A 96 -39.11 -18.78 -4.66
N SER A 97 -39.94 -19.60 -5.30
CA SER A 97 -41.15 -20.18 -4.68
C SER A 97 -40.75 -21.30 -3.70
N GLY A 98 -41.01 -21.14 -2.40
CA GLY A 98 -40.65 -22.11 -1.37
C GLY A 98 -41.00 -21.69 0.07
N GLY A 99 -40.69 -22.55 1.05
CA GLY A 99 -41.13 -22.47 2.47
C GLY A 99 -40.46 -21.42 3.37
N GLY A 100 -39.96 -20.31 2.81
CA GLY A 100 -39.31 -19.23 3.57
C GLY A 100 -37.79 -19.28 3.59
N ALA A 101 -37.17 -18.42 4.40
CA ALA A 101 -35.72 -18.28 4.47
C ALA A 101 -35.04 -19.52 5.06
N GLY A 102 -33.94 -19.96 4.46
CA GLY A 102 -33.11 -21.07 4.95
C GLY A 102 -31.64 -20.79 4.71
N LEU A 103 -30.80 -21.06 5.71
CA LEU A 103 -29.35 -20.93 5.63
C LEU A 103 -28.71 -22.29 5.34
N LEU A 104 -27.91 -22.37 4.28
CA LEU A 104 -27.09 -23.54 4.00
C LEU A 104 -25.72 -23.41 4.73
N PRO A 105 -25.05 -24.53 5.02
CA PRO A 105 -23.70 -24.50 5.58
C PRO A 105 -22.74 -23.69 4.73
N MET A 106 -21.79 -23.00 5.38
CA MET A 106 -20.74 -22.26 4.70
C MET A 106 -19.91 -23.21 3.82
N VAL A 107 -19.65 -22.81 2.58
CA VAL A 107 -18.79 -23.57 1.67
C VAL A 107 -17.38 -23.61 2.26
N ARG A 108 -16.80 -24.81 2.36
CA ARG A 108 -15.42 -24.99 2.78
C ARG A 108 -14.49 -24.43 1.69
N ILE A 109 -13.61 -23.52 2.07
CA ILE A 109 -12.50 -23.10 1.20
C ILE A 109 -11.55 -24.29 1.09
N ASN A 110 -11.49 -24.88 -0.10
CA ASN A 110 -10.49 -25.90 -0.40
C ASN A 110 -9.20 -25.16 -0.77
N PRO A 111 -8.07 -25.43 -0.08
CA PRO A 111 -6.80 -24.88 -0.51
C PRO A 111 -6.53 -25.37 -1.93
N PRO A 112 -6.18 -24.49 -2.86
CA PRO A 112 -5.91 -24.91 -4.23
C PRO A 112 -4.71 -25.86 -4.25
N SER A 113 -4.76 -26.89 -5.10
CA SER A 113 -3.61 -27.74 -5.38
C SER A 113 -2.63 -26.94 -6.24
N TYR A 114 -1.73 -26.19 -5.61
CA TYR A 114 -0.77 -25.37 -6.34
C TYR A 114 0.25 -26.26 -7.07
N ALA A 115 0.08 -26.38 -8.39
CA ALA A 115 1.12 -26.78 -9.34
C ALA A 115 1.50 -25.61 -10.27
N GLY A 116 1.41 -24.37 -9.77
CA GLY A 116 1.87 -23.20 -10.51
C GLY A 116 3.40 -23.20 -10.62
N THR A 117 3.93 -23.07 -11.84
CA THR A 117 5.37 -22.87 -12.06
C THR A 117 5.76 -21.49 -11.53
N SER A 118 6.63 -21.46 -10.52
CA SER A 118 7.29 -20.24 -10.07
C SER A 118 8.01 -19.55 -11.24
N LEU A 119 7.98 -18.23 -11.27
CA LEU A 119 8.78 -17.47 -12.23
C LEU A 119 10.28 -17.71 -11.98
N ASP A 120 11.02 -18.00 -13.04
CA ASP A 120 12.48 -18.11 -12.95
C ASP A 120 13.17 -16.73 -12.90
N ASN A 121 14.48 -16.72 -12.65
CA ASN A 121 15.22 -15.46 -12.52
C ASN A 121 15.27 -14.68 -13.84
N ASN A 122 15.29 -15.35 -15.00
CA ASN A 122 15.35 -14.70 -16.29
C ASN A 122 14.01 -13.99 -16.61
N GLN A 123 12.89 -14.63 -16.28
CA GLN A 123 11.56 -14.02 -16.40
C GLN A 123 11.40 -12.81 -15.48
N LEU A 124 11.89 -12.89 -14.24
CA LEU A 124 11.84 -11.76 -13.30
C LEU A 124 12.74 -10.61 -13.75
N LEU A 125 13.97 -10.90 -14.19
CA LEU A 125 14.91 -9.89 -14.72
C LEU A 125 14.35 -9.22 -15.97
N SER A 126 13.79 -9.99 -16.90
CA SER A 126 13.17 -9.43 -18.12
C SER A 126 12.02 -8.46 -17.79
N ARG A 127 11.17 -8.80 -16.81
CA ARG A 127 10.11 -7.89 -16.32
C ARG A 127 10.70 -6.65 -15.67
N LEU A 128 11.71 -6.80 -14.82
CA LEU A 128 12.37 -5.68 -14.13
C LEU A 128 12.98 -4.70 -15.14
N GLU A 129 13.74 -5.20 -16.10
CA GLU A 129 14.35 -4.38 -17.15
C GLU A 129 13.30 -3.70 -18.03
N ASN A 130 12.20 -4.38 -18.35
CA ASN A 130 11.10 -3.79 -19.10
C ASN A 130 10.48 -2.59 -18.36
N GLU A 131 10.18 -2.73 -17.07
CA GLU A 131 9.59 -1.63 -16.29
C GLU A 131 10.55 -0.43 -16.13
N ILE A 132 11.85 -0.69 -15.97
CA ILE A 132 12.86 0.38 -15.88
C ILE A 132 13.07 1.07 -17.22
N ASN A 133 13.08 0.33 -18.33
CA ASN A 133 13.14 0.93 -19.67
C ASN A 133 11.98 1.89 -19.90
N LYS A 134 10.74 1.51 -19.54
CA LYS A 134 9.57 2.40 -19.66
C LYS A 134 9.74 3.71 -18.88
N MET A 135 10.39 3.67 -17.71
CA MET A 135 10.67 4.89 -16.94
C MET A 135 11.73 5.75 -17.64
N ILE A 136 12.84 5.16 -18.07
CA ILE A 136 13.92 5.89 -18.74
C ILE A 136 13.42 6.50 -20.05
N ASP A 137 12.66 5.75 -20.86
CA ASP A 137 12.12 6.19 -22.15
C ASP A 137 11.11 7.33 -22.01
N ALA A 138 10.40 7.39 -20.88
CA ALA A 138 9.45 8.47 -20.58
C ALA A 138 10.10 9.75 -20.04
N GLY A 139 11.35 9.66 -19.57
CA GLY A 139 11.98 10.72 -18.78
C GLY A 139 11.39 10.82 -17.37
N HIS A 140 11.56 11.97 -16.72
CA HIS A 140 11.01 12.18 -15.38
C HIS A 140 9.51 11.92 -15.34
N LEU A 141 9.07 11.22 -14.31
CA LEU A 141 7.66 10.89 -14.09
C LEU A 141 7.09 11.76 -12.98
N ARG A 142 5.88 12.27 -13.18
CA ARG A 142 5.08 12.92 -12.13
C ARG A 142 4.52 11.86 -11.16
N PRO A 143 3.86 12.25 -10.04
CA PRO A 143 3.20 11.30 -9.16
C PRO A 143 2.16 10.49 -9.94
N GLY A 144 1.86 9.29 -9.46
CA GLY A 144 0.85 8.43 -10.05
C GLY A 144 -0.54 8.81 -9.58
N TYR A 145 -1.44 9.14 -10.51
CA TYR A 145 -2.84 9.36 -10.16
C TYR A 145 -3.57 8.01 -10.10
N TYR A 146 -4.02 7.66 -8.90
CA TYR A 146 -4.85 6.50 -8.65
C TYR A 146 -5.81 6.82 -7.51
N ASN A 147 -7.11 6.68 -7.76
CA ASN A 147 -8.15 7.12 -6.82
C ASN A 147 -8.84 5.93 -6.14
N PRO A 148 -8.39 5.51 -4.95
CA PRO A 148 -9.08 4.48 -4.15
C PRO A 148 -10.34 4.99 -3.44
N GLY A 149 -10.86 6.18 -3.79
CA GLY A 149 -12.07 6.78 -3.24
C GLY A 149 -11.81 7.50 -1.91
N GLN A 150 -12.49 7.09 -0.84
CA GLN A 150 -12.47 7.80 0.45
C GLN A 150 -11.14 7.73 1.22
N PHE A 151 -10.14 7.03 0.69
CA PHE A 151 -8.81 6.87 1.30
C PHE A 151 -8.13 8.19 1.67
N GLY A 152 -8.16 9.18 0.75
CA GLY A 152 -7.54 10.50 0.93
C GLY A 152 -8.50 11.57 1.45
N LEU A 153 -9.80 11.26 1.56
CA LEU A 153 -10.81 12.21 2.03
C LEU A 153 -10.75 12.35 3.56
N ASN A 154 -11.04 13.55 4.06
CA ASN A 154 -11.08 13.88 5.50
C ASN A 154 -9.76 13.63 6.27
N SER A 155 -8.61 13.85 5.62
CA SER A 155 -7.28 13.88 6.26
C SER A 155 -6.83 12.58 6.95
N SER A 156 -7.39 11.43 6.56
CA SER A 156 -7.01 10.16 7.20
C SER A 156 -5.64 9.69 6.77
N TYR A 157 -5.32 9.81 5.48
CA TYR A 157 -4.07 9.37 4.86
C TYR A 157 -3.64 10.30 3.72
N SER A 158 -3.71 11.62 3.96
CA SER A 158 -3.41 12.62 2.92
C SER A 158 -1.96 12.61 2.43
N GLU A 159 -1.05 12.09 3.26
CA GLU A 159 0.35 11.77 2.96
C GLU A 159 0.53 10.69 1.88
N PHE A 160 -0.54 9.95 1.59
CA PHE A 160 -0.57 8.81 0.67
C PHE A 160 -1.54 9.02 -0.50
N ALA A 161 -2.04 10.25 -0.68
CA ALA A 161 -2.99 10.57 -1.75
C ALA A 161 -2.36 10.47 -3.14
N ASP A 162 -1.09 10.89 -3.25
CA ASP A 162 -0.34 10.93 -4.49
C ASP A 162 0.73 9.82 -4.48
N TYR A 163 0.56 8.81 -5.32
CA TYR A 163 1.50 7.67 -5.35
C TYR A 163 2.85 8.11 -5.90
N PHE A 164 3.92 7.75 -5.19
CA PHE A 164 5.30 8.05 -5.60
C PHE A 164 5.60 9.56 -5.67
N ASP A 165 4.88 10.38 -4.90
CA ASP A 165 5.15 11.82 -4.75
C ASP A 165 6.47 12.10 -4.02
N ASN A 166 6.88 11.22 -3.10
CA ASN A 166 8.15 11.37 -2.44
C ASN A 166 9.31 11.02 -3.40
N PRO A 167 10.23 11.96 -3.72
CA PRO A 167 11.35 11.68 -4.62
C PRO A 167 12.27 10.55 -4.13
N GLY A 168 12.29 10.29 -2.83
CA GLY A 168 13.04 9.19 -2.21
C GLY A 168 12.57 7.81 -2.66
N GLU A 169 11.29 7.63 -2.98
CA GLU A 169 10.78 6.34 -3.45
C GLU A 169 11.37 5.95 -4.80
N THR A 170 11.35 6.88 -5.76
CA THR A 170 11.96 6.66 -7.09
C THR A 170 13.46 6.43 -6.96
N LEU A 171 14.14 7.26 -6.17
CA LEU A 171 15.59 7.15 -5.98
C LEU A 171 15.97 5.81 -5.34
N TYR A 172 15.24 5.38 -4.30
CA TYR A 172 15.49 4.13 -3.60
C TYR A 172 15.28 2.91 -4.50
N VAL A 173 14.08 2.79 -5.09
CA VAL A 173 13.68 1.60 -5.85
C VAL A 173 14.59 1.36 -7.04
N LEU A 174 14.93 2.43 -7.77
CA LEU A 174 15.86 2.32 -8.89
C LEU A 174 17.30 2.04 -8.44
N SER A 175 17.73 2.57 -7.29
CA SER A 175 19.07 2.30 -6.77
C SER A 175 19.26 0.84 -6.33
N ILE A 176 18.24 0.22 -5.72
CA ILE A 176 18.30 -1.21 -5.36
C ILE A 176 18.13 -2.14 -6.55
N ALA A 177 17.47 -1.68 -7.62
CA ALA A 177 17.34 -2.44 -8.86
C ALA A 177 18.62 -2.45 -9.69
N TYR A 178 19.37 -1.33 -9.70
CA TYR A 178 20.60 -1.13 -10.46
C TYR A 178 21.57 -2.34 -10.50
N PRO A 179 21.97 -2.96 -9.37
CA PRO A 179 22.93 -4.07 -9.39
C PRO A 179 22.41 -5.34 -10.08
N LEU A 180 21.09 -5.46 -10.31
CA LEU A 180 20.47 -6.62 -10.96
C LEU A 180 20.37 -6.46 -12.48
N LEU A 181 20.55 -5.26 -13.02
CA LEU A 181 20.31 -4.97 -14.43
C LEU A 181 21.51 -5.36 -15.30
N SER A 182 21.25 -5.62 -16.57
CA SER A 182 22.29 -5.73 -17.59
C SER A 182 23.16 -4.46 -17.65
N THR A 183 24.42 -4.61 -18.04
CA THR A 183 25.37 -3.49 -18.17
C THR A 183 24.84 -2.39 -19.09
N SER A 184 24.15 -2.76 -20.17
CA SER A 184 23.53 -1.80 -21.09
C SER A 184 22.49 -0.95 -20.38
N LEU A 185 21.60 -1.56 -19.59
CA LEU A 185 20.56 -0.82 -18.87
C LEU A 185 21.14 -0.04 -17.68
N GLN A 186 22.15 -0.56 -16.99
CA GLN A 186 22.90 0.19 -15.98
C GLN A 186 23.43 1.51 -16.55
N ASN A 187 24.05 1.47 -17.74
CA ASN A 187 24.58 2.67 -18.40
C ASN A 187 23.49 3.70 -18.74
N ARG A 188 22.26 3.26 -19.03
CA ARG A 188 21.11 4.14 -19.26
C ARG A 188 20.50 4.67 -17.96
N LEU A 189 20.47 3.85 -16.91
CA LEU A 189 19.86 4.19 -15.63
C LEU A 189 20.69 5.20 -14.83
N ARG A 190 22.03 5.14 -14.91
CA ARG A 190 22.92 6.09 -14.21
C ARG A 190 22.58 7.57 -14.49
N PRO A 191 22.55 8.05 -15.76
CA PRO A 191 22.23 9.45 -16.03
C PRO A 191 20.80 9.82 -15.62
N TYR A 192 19.84 8.89 -15.73
CA TYR A 192 18.47 9.10 -15.23
C TYR A 192 18.46 9.35 -13.71
N LEU A 193 19.20 8.54 -12.93
CA LEU A 193 19.31 8.71 -11.49
C LEU A 193 20.00 10.02 -11.10
N GLN A 194 21.08 10.40 -11.79
CA GLN A 194 21.75 11.69 -11.58
C GLN A 194 20.82 12.86 -11.85
N GLN A 195 20.05 12.81 -12.94
CA GLN A 195 19.09 13.85 -13.27
C GLN A 195 17.99 13.96 -12.21
N HIS A 196 17.48 12.83 -11.71
CA HIS A 196 16.48 12.80 -10.63
C HIS A 196 17.04 13.37 -9.33
N PHE A 197 18.29 13.00 -8.99
CA PHE A 197 18.98 13.53 -7.82
C PHE A 197 19.18 15.05 -7.91
N ASN A 198 19.67 15.54 -9.04
CA ASN A 198 19.92 16.97 -9.28
C ASN A 198 18.64 17.80 -9.36
N THR A 199 17.50 17.19 -9.68
CA THR A 199 16.23 17.92 -9.75
C THR A 199 15.58 18.01 -8.37
N PHE A 200 15.64 16.93 -7.59
CA PHE A 200 14.84 16.83 -6.35
C PHE A 200 15.64 16.92 -5.06
N PHE A 201 16.94 16.63 -5.06
CA PHE A 201 17.76 16.57 -3.84
C PHE A 201 18.78 17.70 -3.81
N ASP A 202 19.51 17.93 -4.90
CA ASP A 202 20.58 18.92 -4.95
C ASP A 202 20.18 20.16 -5.76
N PRO A 203 20.19 21.40 -5.21
CA PRO A 203 20.50 21.76 -3.82
C PRO A 203 19.28 21.82 -2.88
N ASN A 204 18.08 21.61 -3.41
CA ASN A 204 16.84 22.07 -2.75
C ASN A 204 16.25 21.09 -1.73
N MET A 205 16.55 19.79 -1.82
CA MET A 205 16.00 18.75 -0.93
C MET A 205 14.46 18.81 -0.84
N TYR A 206 13.79 18.66 -1.98
CA TYR A 206 12.34 18.62 -2.05
C TYR A 206 11.79 17.36 -1.36
N ALA A 207 10.67 17.54 -0.66
CA ALA A 207 9.91 16.47 0.00
C ALA A 207 8.87 15.83 -0.91
N SER A 208 8.46 16.53 -1.97
CA SER A 208 7.42 16.15 -2.93
C SER A 208 7.84 16.62 -4.31
N ILE A 209 7.68 15.76 -5.32
CA ILE A 209 8.03 16.07 -6.72
C ILE A 209 7.01 16.99 -7.40
N GLY A 210 5.79 17.06 -6.87
CA GLY A 210 4.71 17.88 -7.44
C GLY A 210 4.21 17.36 -8.79
N TRP A 211 3.16 17.99 -9.31
CA TRP A 211 2.48 17.56 -10.53
C TRP A 211 2.82 18.40 -11.78
N ASN A 212 3.51 19.52 -11.61
CA ASN A 212 3.75 20.50 -12.68
C ASN A 212 4.67 20.04 -13.81
N THR A 213 5.45 18.98 -13.60
CA THR A 213 6.43 18.47 -14.55
C THR A 213 6.46 16.94 -14.53
N GLY A 214 6.96 16.36 -15.62
CA GLY A 214 7.11 14.91 -15.77
C GLY A 214 5.97 14.24 -16.53
N ALA A 215 6.27 13.09 -17.12
CA ALA A 215 5.32 12.27 -17.85
C ALA A 215 4.35 11.54 -16.88
N PRO A 216 3.09 11.31 -17.29
CA PRO A 216 2.12 10.55 -16.51
C PRO A 216 2.58 9.10 -16.27
N ARG A 217 2.19 8.54 -15.12
CA ARG A 217 2.33 7.10 -14.83
C ARG A 217 1.08 6.33 -15.23
N GLU A 218 -0.06 6.99 -15.11
CA GLU A 218 -1.38 6.53 -15.49
C GLU A 218 -1.59 6.56 -17.00
N GLU A 219 -2.52 5.73 -17.49
CA GLU A 219 -2.90 5.68 -18.90
C GLU A 219 -4.02 6.68 -19.24
N MET A 220 -4.76 7.14 -18.24
CA MET A 220 -5.93 7.97 -18.47
C MET A 220 -5.52 9.34 -18.99
N THR A 221 -6.27 9.82 -20.00
CA THR A 221 -6.15 11.21 -20.44
C THR A 221 -6.85 12.10 -19.40
N LEU A 222 -6.12 13.07 -18.87
CA LEU A 222 -6.71 14.05 -17.95
C LEU A 222 -7.64 15.01 -18.72
N PRO A 223 -8.75 15.44 -18.10
CA PRO A 223 -9.54 16.55 -18.64
C PRO A 223 -8.66 17.78 -18.88
N PRO A 224 -8.89 18.57 -19.95
CA PRO A 224 -8.03 19.70 -20.31
C PRO A 224 -7.81 20.71 -19.17
N GLU A 225 -8.84 20.98 -18.37
CA GLU A 225 -8.77 21.87 -17.21
C GLU A 225 -7.87 21.33 -16.09
N VAL A 226 -7.89 20.01 -15.85
CA VAL A 226 -7.01 19.35 -14.87
C VAL A 226 -5.57 19.35 -15.40
N GLN A 227 -5.39 19.04 -16.68
CA GLN A 227 -4.08 19.07 -17.34
C GLN A 227 -3.46 20.48 -17.31
N ALA A 228 -4.28 21.52 -17.49
CA ALA A 228 -3.85 22.91 -17.40
C ALA A 228 -3.49 23.32 -15.96
N ASP A 229 -4.20 22.82 -14.96
CA ASP A 229 -3.96 23.15 -13.55
C ASP A 229 -2.68 22.53 -12.99
N LEU A 230 -2.12 21.48 -13.60
CA LEU A 230 -0.91 20.81 -13.12
C LEU A 230 0.25 21.79 -12.85
N VAL A 231 0.37 22.86 -13.65
CA VAL A 231 1.42 23.89 -13.50
C VAL A 231 1.41 24.58 -12.13
N ASN A 232 0.26 24.60 -11.44
CA ASN A 232 0.06 25.21 -10.13
C ASN A 232 0.48 24.31 -8.95
N HIS A 233 0.96 23.09 -9.24
CA HIS A 233 1.36 22.12 -8.23
C HIS A 233 2.86 21.79 -8.36
N PRO A 234 3.77 22.74 -8.06
CA PRO A 234 5.21 22.53 -8.16
C PRO A 234 5.78 21.58 -7.09
N PRO A 235 7.04 21.15 -7.22
CA PRO A 235 7.75 20.47 -6.14
C PRO A 235 7.69 21.26 -4.84
N ARG A 236 7.58 20.56 -3.70
CA ARG A 236 7.44 21.19 -2.37
C ARG A 236 8.57 20.78 -1.45
N LEU A 237 9.02 21.72 -0.62
CA LEU A 237 10.08 21.50 0.38
C LEU A 237 9.58 20.75 1.63
N GLN A 238 8.27 20.64 1.79
CA GLN A 238 7.62 20.05 2.96
C GLN A 238 6.62 18.97 2.53
N ALA A 239 6.66 17.83 3.22
CA ALA A 239 5.73 16.74 3.05
C ALA A 239 4.37 17.09 3.65
N ARG A 240 3.30 16.58 3.03
CA ARG A 240 1.94 16.68 3.55
C ARG A 240 1.68 15.52 4.49
N GLY A 241 1.14 15.79 5.69
CA GLY A 241 0.57 14.76 6.57
C GLY A 241 1.56 13.96 7.43
N PHE A 242 2.87 14.11 7.22
CA PHE A 242 3.92 13.53 8.06
C PHE A 242 4.26 14.40 9.26
N SER A 243 4.78 13.80 10.34
CA SER A 243 5.29 14.58 11.48
C SER A 243 6.62 15.25 11.20
N TRP A 244 7.45 14.70 10.31
CA TRP A 244 8.70 15.32 9.89
C TRP A 244 8.52 15.95 8.50
N GLU A 245 8.70 17.27 8.43
CA GLU A 245 8.54 18.05 7.19
C GLU A 245 9.34 17.53 6.00
N TYR A 246 10.56 17.01 6.23
CA TYR A 246 11.34 16.33 5.21
C TYR A 246 11.28 14.81 5.45
N PRO A 247 10.74 14.01 4.51
CA PRO A 247 10.54 12.58 4.70
C PRO A 247 11.83 11.87 5.11
N PRO A 248 11.90 11.21 6.27
CA PRO A 248 13.15 10.67 6.78
C PRO A 248 13.69 9.55 5.89
N PHE A 249 12.78 8.79 5.26
CA PHE A 249 13.09 7.74 4.28
C PHE A 249 14.04 8.22 3.17
N ASN A 250 14.04 9.52 2.85
CA ASN A 250 14.90 10.08 1.81
C ASN A 250 16.39 9.91 2.12
N PHE A 251 16.79 9.92 3.39
CA PHE A 251 18.21 9.66 3.74
C PHE A 251 18.61 8.22 3.40
N TYR A 252 17.69 7.26 3.52
CA TYR A 252 17.92 5.88 3.11
C TYR A 252 18.04 5.75 1.59
N ALA A 253 17.16 6.44 0.85
CA ALA A 253 17.22 6.51 -0.60
C ALA A 253 18.55 7.13 -1.09
N MET A 254 18.96 8.25 -0.48
CA MET A 254 20.23 8.92 -0.75
C MET A 254 21.43 8.02 -0.46
N TRP A 255 21.39 7.23 0.62
CA TRP A 255 22.41 6.23 0.89
C TRP A 255 22.52 5.21 -0.24
N LYS A 256 21.40 4.61 -0.67
CA LYS A 256 21.41 3.63 -1.77
C LYS A 256 21.91 4.26 -3.08
N TYR A 257 21.56 5.51 -3.35
CA TYR A 257 22.10 6.26 -4.49
C TYR A 257 23.63 6.46 -4.38
N ALA A 258 24.14 6.83 -3.20
CA ALA A 258 25.59 7.00 -2.98
C ALA A 258 26.39 5.71 -3.22
N GLN A 259 25.79 4.52 -3.09
CA GLN A 259 26.44 3.25 -3.45
C GLN A 259 26.72 3.13 -4.96
N ILE A 260 25.96 3.83 -5.80
CA ILE A 260 26.13 3.89 -7.26
C ILE A 260 27.08 5.03 -7.66
N PHE A 261 27.12 6.09 -6.85
CA PHE A 261 27.93 7.30 -7.04
C PHE A 261 28.79 7.61 -5.81
N PRO A 262 29.78 6.75 -5.48
CA PRO A 262 30.54 6.87 -4.23
C PRO A 262 31.37 8.16 -4.14
N ASN A 263 31.76 8.74 -5.27
CA ASN A 263 32.50 10.00 -5.31
C ASN A 263 31.66 11.19 -4.82
N ASP A 264 30.33 11.09 -4.89
CA ASP A 264 29.41 12.15 -4.49
C ASP A 264 29.00 12.02 -3.01
N ALA A 265 29.44 10.96 -2.31
CA ALA A 265 29.00 10.62 -0.96
C ALA A 265 29.19 11.77 0.05
N GLY A 266 30.27 12.56 -0.08
CA GLY A 266 30.51 13.73 0.75
C GLY A 266 29.43 14.81 0.61
N GLN A 267 29.07 15.17 -0.63
CA GLN A 267 28.03 16.15 -0.94
C GLN A 267 26.64 15.63 -0.53
N ILE A 268 26.35 14.37 -0.81
CA ILE A 268 25.08 13.73 -0.44
C ILE A 268 24.91 13.73 1.09
N TYR A 269 25.98 13.44 1.83
CA TYR A 269 25.97 13.54 3.29
C TYR A 269 25.75 14.98 3.78
N ASP A 270 26.39 15.98 3.16
CA ASP A 270 26.17 17.38 3.53
C ASP A 270 24.72 17.83 3.34
N LEU A 271 24.09 17.41 2.23
CA LEU A 271 22.66 17.60 2.00
C LEU A 271 21.81 16.93 3.09
N ALA A 272 22.09 15.65 3.40
CA ALA A 272 21.36 14.92 4.45
C ALA A 272 21.53 15.57 5.83
N ARG A 273 22.74 16.02 6.17
CA ARG A 273 23.08 16.72 7.41
C ARG A 273 22.35 18.06 7.55
N SER A 274 22.04 18.73 6.44
CA SER A 274 21.24 19.97 6.47
C SER A 274 19.78 19.75 6.89
N LYS A 275 19.26 18.51 6.81
CA LYS A 275 17.86 18.16 7.09
C LYS A 275 17.66 17.25 8.30
N ILE A 276 18.70 16.55 8.77
CA ILE A 276 18.60 15.67 9.93
C ILE A 276 18.17 16.48 11.18
N ASN A 277 17.11 16.04 11.87
CA ASN A 277 16.61 16.73 13.06
C ASN A 277 15.91 15.76 14.02
N LEU A 278 16.60 15.42 15.11
CA LEU A 278 16.14 14.48 16.12
C LEU A 278 15.01 15.03 17.01
N GLN A 279 14.70 16.33 16.94
CA GLN A 279 13.56 16.89 17.68
C GLN A 279 12.23 16.35 17.16
N TRP A 280 12.17 15.90 15.90
CA TRP A 280 10.95 15.36 15.34
C TRP A 280 10.57 14.02 15.96
N SER A 281 11.53 13.13 16.20
CA SER A 281 11.28 11.81 16.80
C SER A 281 11.05 11.88 18.31
N SER A 282 11.70 12.83 19.00
CA SER A 282 11.64 12.98 20.45
C SER A 282 10.33 13.59 20.94
N ARG A 283 9.64 14.36 20.09
CA ARG A 283 8.32 14.94 20.36
C ARG A 283 7.16 13.95 20.21
N GLN A 284 7.38 12.80 19.54
CA GLN A 284 6.33 11.83 19.31
C GLN A 284 6.11 10.93 20.53
N THR A 285 4.85 10.58 20.78
CA THR A 285 4.45 9.68 21.85
C THR A 285 4.44 8.22 21.37
N ASN A 286 4.39 7.27 22.32
CA ASN A 286 4.19 5.86 21.97
C ASN A 286 2.85 5.66 21.24
N ASP A 287 1.83 6.44 21.60
CA ASP A 287 0.52 6.39 20.96
C ASP A 287 0.59 6.84 19.49
N PHE A 288 1.37 7.89 19.19
CA PHE A 288 1.65 8.29 17.81
C PHE A 288 2.24 7.14 16.99
N TYR A 289 3.27 6.46 17.51
CA TYR A 289 3.90 5.35 16.79
C TYR A 289 3.01 4.11 16.66
N ARG A 290 2.07 3.88 17.59
CA ARG A 290 1.03 2.85 17.43
C ARG A 290 0.03 3.21 16.34
N GLN A 291 -0.36 4.47 16.23
CA GLN A 291 -1.26 4.95 15.17
C GLN A 291 -0.58 4.97 13.80
N ARG A 292 0.73 5.23 13.76
CA ARG A 292 1.52 5.43 12.54
C ARG A 292 2.80 4.59 12.54
N PRO A 293 2.69 3.25 12.53
CA PRO A 293 3.87 2.38 12.46
C PRO A 293 4.67 2.57 11.18
N PHE A 294 4.04 3.06 10.11
CA PHE A 294 4.71 3.45 8.87
C PHE A 294 5.67 4.62 9.09
N GLU A 295 5.27 5.68 9.80
CA GLU A 295 6.20 6.77 10.14
C GLU A 295 7.34 6.27 11.02
N HIS A 296 7.05 5.38 11.98
CA HIS A 296 8.10 4.74 12.79
C HIS A 296 9.16 4.06 11.90
N ASN A 297 8.74 3.31 10.89
CA ASN A 297 9.64 2.70 9.91
C ASN A 297 10.42 3.77 9.10
N ALA A 298 9.78 4.87 8.69
CA ALA A 298 10.49 5.98 8.02
C ALA A 298 11.60 6.58 8.88
N TYR A 299 11.32 6.89 10.16
CA TYR A 299 12.35 7.42 11.07
C TYR A 299 13.55 6.48 11.15
N LEU A 300 13.30 5.19 11.34
CA LEU A 300 14.35 4.17 11.38
C LEU A 300 15.14 4.09 10.07
N ALA A 301 14.44 4.03 8.93
CA ALA A 301 15.07 4.06 7.61
C ALA A 301 15.95 5.30 7.45
N GLY A 302 15.45 6.48 7.82
CA GLY A 302 16.19 7.73 7.75
C GLY A 302 17.46 7.74 8.58
N TYR A 303 17.40 7.24 9.81
CA TYR A 303 18.58 7.17 10.68
C TYR A 303 19.62 6.16 10.19
N PHE A 304 19.19 4.98 9.73
CA PHE A 304 20.11 4.03 9.11
C PHE A 304 20.77 4.63 7.87
N GLY A 305 19.98 5.26 6.98
CA GLY A 305 20.49 5.92 5.79
C GLY A 305 21.51 7.01 6.11
N PHE A 306 21.19 7.89 7.08
CA PHE A 306 22.07 8.97 7.51
C PHE A 306 23.41 8.44 8.06
N LEU A 307 23.37 7.44 8.94
CA LEU A 307 24.58 6.86 9.55
C LEU A 307 25.48 6.19 8.50
N ARG A 308 24.89 5.55 7.49
CA ARG A 308 25.63 4.92 6.39
C ARG A 308 26.19 5.94 5.39
N LEU A 309 25.47 7.02 5.11
CA LEU A 309 26.00 8.14 4.33
C LEU A 309 27.21 8.77 5.02
N GLN A 310 27.14 8.98 6.33
CA GLN A 310 28.27 9.51 7.11
C GLN A 310 29.52 8.62 7.00
N GLU A 311 29.34 7.30 7.06
CA GLU A 311 30.41 6.32 6.86
C GLU A 311 31.03 6.43 5.47
N MET A 312 30.19 6.44 4.43
CA MET A 312 30.64 6.56 3.03
C MET A 312 31.33 7.90 2.74
N ALA A 313 30.90 8.97 3.40
CA ALA A 313 31.51 10.29 3.30
C ALA A 313 32.84 10.41 4.08
N GLY A 314 33.24 9.40 4.86
CA GLY A 314 34.45 9.45 5.69
C GLY A 314 34.36 10.43 6.85
N ARG A 315 33.15 10.79 7.31
CA ARG A 315 32.92 11.85 8.33
C ARG A 315 32.52 11.31 9.71
N THR A 316 32.80 10.03 9.97
CA THR A 316 32.47 9.38 11.25
C THR A 316 33.17 10.02 12.44
N THR A 317 34.44 10.41 12.29
CA THR A 317 35.21 11.10 13.33
C THR A 317 34.86 12.59 13.42
N GLN A 318 34.73 13.26 12.28
CA GLN A 318 34.44 14.71 12.22
C GLN A 318 33.10 15.07 12.86
N ASP A 319 32.06 14.27 12.61
CA ASP A 319 30.71 14.47 13.13
C ASP A 319 30.34 13.41 14.19
N ALA A 320 31.31 12.95 14.99
CA ALA A 320 31.11 11.92 16.02
C ALA A 320 30.00 12.24 17.04
N PRO A 321 29.82 13.49 17.53
CA PRO A 321 28.72 13.82 18.43
C PRO A 321 27.34 13.60 17.81
N LEU A 322 27.14 14.07 16.56
CA LEU A 322 25.89 13.88 15.83
C LEU A 322 25.64 12.40 15.55
N ARG A 323 26.68 11.65 15.16
CA ARG A 323 26.61 10.20 14.98
C ARG A 323 26.09 9.49 16.22
N THR A 324 26.63 9.85 17.39
CA THR A 324 26.24 9.27 18.68
C THR A 324 24.78 9.57 18.98
N GLN A 325 24.32 10.80 18.76
CA GLN A 325 22.92 11.18 18.96
C GLN A 325 21.97 10.37 18.05
N VAL A 326 22.27 10.30 16.75
CA VAL A 326 21.44 9.56 15.77
C VAL A 326 21.45 8.07 16.08
N THR A 327 22.60 7.50 16.47
CA THR A 327 22.70 6.08 16.85
C THR A 327 21.85 5.77 18.08
N ASN A 328 21.92 6.61 19.12
CA ASN A 328 21.14 6.42 20.33
C ASN A 328 19.64 6.49 20.05
N ASP A 329 19.21 7.44 19.22
CA ASP A 329 17.79 7.58 18.88
C ASP A 329 17.29 6.46 17.96
N ALA A 330 18.12 5.99 17.01
CA ALA A 330 17.83 4.82 16.20
C ALA A 330 17.64 3.56 17.07
N ASN A 331 18.55 3.32 18.02
CA ASN A 331 18.45 2.17 18.94
C ASN A 331 17.19 2.25 19.82
N ARG A 332 16.88 3.45 20.35
CA ARG A 332 15.65 3.69 21.12
C ARG A 332 14.40 3.38 20.29
N LEU A 333 14.31 3.93 19.07
CA LEU A 333 13.18 3.70 18.19
C LEU A 333 13.10 2.24 17.73
N LEU A 334 14.22 1.55 17.55
CA LEU A 334 14.23 0.16 17.10
C LEU A 334 13.65 -0.76 18.19
N ALA A 335 14.10 -0.59 19.44
CA ALA A 335 13.52 -1.27 20.59
C ALA A 335 12.03 -0.97 20.74
N LEU A 336 11.64 0.31 20.63
CA LEU A 336 10.25 0.74 20.68
C LEU A 336 9.41 0.12 19.56
N ARG A 337 9.97 -0.05 18.35
CA ARG A 337 9.25 -0.63 17.21
C ARG A 337 8.83 -2.07 17.48
N ALA A 338 9.70 -2.86 18.12
CA ALA A 338 9.36 -4.20 18.56
C ALA A 338 8.40 -4.19 19.76
N GLU A 339 8.58 -3.30 20.73
CA GLU A 339 7.66 -3.14 21.87
C GLU A 339 6.22 -2.85 21.41
N LEU A 340 6.07 -1.91 20.47
CA LEU A 340 4.76 -1.45 19.99
C LEU A 340 4.18 -2.27 18.84
N PHE A 341 4.88 -3.30 18.34
CA PHE A 341 4.37 -4.11 17.23
C PHE A 341 3.05 -4.77 17.63
N SER A 342 2.00 -4.50 16.86
CA SER A 342 0.69 -5.13 16.97
C SER A 342 0.21 -5.47 15.56
N LYS A 343 -0.38 -6.67 15.41
CA LYS A 343 -1.12 -7.03 14.20
C LYS A 343 -2.48 -6.34 14.12
N ASP A 344 -3.00 -5.94 15.27
CA ASP A 344 -4.35 -5.44 15.43
C ASP A 344 -4.41 -3.95 15.15
N SER A 345 -5.41 -3.55 14.36
CA SER A 345 -5.76 -2.17 14.07
C SER A 345 -5.86 -1.35 15.36
N TYR A 346 -5.24 -0.17 15.35
CA TYR A 346 -5.45 0.84 16.39
C TYR A 346 -6.93 1.30 16.43
N TRP A 347 -7.56 1.37 15.26
CA TRP A 347 -8.96 1.81 15.08
C TRP A 347 -9.90 0.61 15.25
N THR A 348 -10.51 0.48 16.44
CA THR A 348 -11.34 -0.67 16.81
C THR A 348 -12.81 -0.32 17.03
N THR A 349 -13.10 0.84 17.61
CA THR A 349 -14.45 1.26 18.01
C THR A 349 -14.85 2.63 17.48
N ASP A 350 -13.94 3.31 16.78
CA ASP A 350 -14.16 4.59 16.11
C ASP A 350 -13.44 4.63 14.75
N ARG A 351 -13.89 5.51 13.86
CA ARG A 351 -13.22 5.86 12.59
C ARG A 351 -12.90 4.68 11.65
N TYR A 352 -13.93 3.93 11.24
CA TYR A 352 -13.80 2.85 10.22
C TYR A 352 -13.05 3.27 8.94
N HIS A 353 -13.16 4.54 8.55
CA HIS A 353 -12.46 5.11 7.39
C HIS A 353 -10.93 5.17 7.59
N ARG A 354 -10.40 5.00 8.80
CA ARG A 354 -8.96 4.88 9.04
C ARG A 354 -8.44 3.45 8.90
N LYS A 355 -9.30 2.49 8.57
CA LYS A 355 -8.90 1.08 8.48
C LYS A 355 -8.27 0.69 7.15
N HIS A 356 -8.17 1.63 6.19
CA HIS A 356 -7.63 1.35 4.85
C HIS A 356 -6.20 0.81 4.84
N LEU A 357 -5.41 1.10 5.88
CA LEU A 357 -4.03 0.63 6.00
C LEU A 357 -3.84 -0.48 7.03
N ASP A 358 -4.90 -1.09 7.58
CA ASP A 358 -4.77 -2.09 8.66
C ASP A 358 -3.81 -3.24 8.28
N VAL A 359 -3.86 -3.66 7.01
CA VAL A 359 -3.04 -4.76 6.48
C VAL A 359 -1.68 -4.32 5.92
N SER A 360 -1.37 -3.02 5.89
CA SER A 360 -0.16 -2.48 5.25
C SER A 360 0.67 -1.57 6.13
N ALA A 361 0.06 -0.84 7.06
CA ALA A 361 0.69 0.20 7.89
C ALA A 361 1.97 -0.27 8.59
N ASN A 362 1.99 -1.51 9.08
CA ASN A 362 3.14 -2.07 9.79
C ASN A 362 4.40 -2.20 8.91
N PHE A 363 4.25 -2.28 7.58
CA PHE A 363 5.31 -2.66 6.65
C PHE A 363 5.57 -1.63 5.56
N LEU A 364 4.89 -0.48 5.58
CA LEU A 364 5.27 0.67 4.75
C LEU A 364 6.63 1.22 5.18
N TRP A 365 7.44 1.58 4.18
CA TRP A 365 8.84 2.00 4.31
C TRP A 365 9.72 1.05 5.13
N LEU A 366 9.37 -0.25 5.13
CA LEU A 366 10.18 -1.28 5.75
C LEU A 366 11.51 -1.42 4.97
N VAL A 367 12.61 -1.23 5.69
CA VAL A 367 13.97 -1.47 5.18
C VAL A 367 14.54 -2.76 5.77
N PRO A 368 15.50 -3.43 5.09
CA PRO A 368 16.10 -4.69 5.56
C PRO A 368 16.55 -4.68 7.02
N GLU A 369 17.16 -3.59 7.50
CA GLU A 369 17.65 -3.46 8.87
C GLU A 369 16.51 -3.54 9.91
N VAL A 370 15.37 -2.90 9.62
CA VAL A 370 14.17 -2.95 10.48
C VAL A 370 13.49 -4.31 10.37
N ALA A 371 13.44 -4.88 9.17
CA ALA A 371 12.88 -6.20 8.94
C ALA A 371 13.64 -7.30 9.69
N ASP A 372 14.97 -7.27 9.65
CA ASP A 372 15.82 -8.20 10.38
C ASP A 372 15.62 -8.07 11.89
N TYR A 373 15.48 -6.85 12.40
CA TYR A 373 15.20 -6.64 13.82
C TYR A 373 13.83 -7.19 14.24
N LEU A 374 12.78 -6.95 13.45
CA LEU A 374 11.46 -7.52 13.69
C LEU A 374 11.47 -9.05 13.57
N ARG A 375 12.24 -9.62 12.64
CA ARG A 375 12.42 -11.07 12.55
C ARG A 375 13.07 -11.63 13.82
N GLN A 376 14.12 -10.99 14.31
CA GLN A 376 14.83 -11.47 15.51
C GLN A 376 13.97 -11.37 16.78
N ASN A 377 13.14 -10.34 16.90
CA ASN A 377 12.46 -10.02 18.14
C ASN A 377 10.95 -10.31 18.15
N ARG A 378 10.30 -10.41 16.98
CA ARG A 378 8.84 -10.45 16.82
C ARG A 378 8.37 -11.36 15.67
N LEU A 379 9.17 -12.36 15.26
CA LEU A 379 8.81 -13.23 14.12
C LEU A 379 7.44 -13.88 14.27
N SER A 380 7.11 -14.44 15.44
CA SER A 380 5.83 -15.12 15.65
C SER A 380 4.64 -14.16 15.55
N GLN A 381 4.79 -12.93 16.05
CA GLN A 381 3.76 -11.89 15.93
C GLN A 381 3.60 -11.44 14.48
N VAL A 382 4.69 -11.30 13.72
CA VAL A 382 4.61 -10.95 12.30
C VAL A 382 3.99 -12.09 11.48
N GLN A 383 4.33 -13.35 11.78
CA GLN A 383 3.71 -14.52 11.15
C GLN A 383 2.20 -14.54 11.40
N ALA A 384 1.78 -14.32 12.64
CA ALA A 384 0.35 -14.23 12.97
C ALA A 384 -0.33 -13.07 12.25
N ALA A 385 0.33 -11.91 12.13
CA ALA A 385 -0.18 -10.77 11.39
C ALA A 385 -0.39 -11.12 9.90
N VAL A 386 0.64 -11.62 9.22
CA VAL A 386 0.58 -11.96 7.80
C VAL A 386 -0.47 -13.04 7.53
N GLN A 387 -0.57 -14.07 8.38
CA GLN A 387 -1.60 -15.11 8.25
C GLN A 387 -3.02 -14.55 8.37
N GLU A 388 -3.24 -13.63 9.31
CA GLU A 388 -4.54 -12.97 9.45
C GLU A 388 -4.83 -12.06 8.27
N TYR A 389 -3.86 -11.27 7.83
CA TYR A 389 -3.99 -10.38 6.67
C TYR A 389 -4.28 -11.15 5.38
N ASP A 390 -3.65 -12.30 5.16
CA ASP A 390 -3.98 -13.21 4.04
C ASP A 390 -5.46 -13.68 4.11
N ALA A 391 -6.01 -13.85 5.31
CA ALA A 391 -7.40 -14.28 5.50
C ALA A 391 -8.43 -13.16 5.36
N VAL A 392 -8.11 -11.92 5.76
CA VAL A 392 -9.04 -10.76 5.68
C VAL A 392 -8.85 -9.91 4.44
N ALA A 393 -7.73 -10.07 3.73
CA ALA A 393 -7.43 -9.34 2.51
C ALA A 393 -6.93 -10.29 1.41
N PRO A 394 -7.69 -11.34 1.01
CA PRO A 394 -7.19 -12.39 0.11
C PRO A 394 -6.73 -11.90 -1.28
N TYR A 395 -7.10 -10.68 -1.68
CA TYR A 395 -6.69 -10.04 -2.94
C TYR A 395 -5.69 -8.89 -2.73
N TRP A 396 -4.98 -8.86 -1.59
CA TRP A 396 -4.04 -7.78 -1.27
C TRP A 396 -2.93 -7.60 -2.33
N PHE A 397 -2.64 -8.64 -3.10
CA PHE A 397 -1.61 -8.68 -4.15
C PHE A 397 -2.14 -8.32 -5.55
N VAL A 398 -3.46 -8.22 -5.72
CA VAL A 398 -4.08 -7.90 -7.00
C VAL A 398 -4.09 -6.39 -7.20
N SER A 399 -3.35 -5.94 -8.21
CA SER A 399 -3.31 -4.55 -8.61
C SER A 399 -4.68 -4.11 -9.08
N ARG A 400 -5.12 -2.92 -8.63
CA ARG A 400 -6.42 -2.33 -9.00
C ARG A 400 -7.65 -3.18 -8.65
N PHE A 401 -7.58 -4.00 -7.59
CA PHE A 401 -8.72 -4.77 -7.13
C PHE A 401 -9.93 -3.86 -6.82
N GLU A 402 -11.10 -4.20 -7.39
CA GLU A 402 -12.34 -3.40 -7.35
C GLU A 402 -13.15 -3.61 -6.06
N SER A 403 -12.48 -3.49 -4.91
CA SER A 403 -13.12 -3.42 -3.61
C SER A 403 -12.24 -2.67 -2.62
N SER A 404 -12.86 -1.90 -1.72
CA SER A 404 -12.16 -1.13 -0.69
C SER A 404 -13.04 -0.95 0.53
N LEU A 405 -12.50 -0.30 1.55
CA LEU A 405 -13.26 0.16 2.71
C LEU A 405 -14.02 1.45 2.41
N GLY A 406 -15.08 1.71 3.17
CA GLY A 406 -15.94 2.89 2.97
C GLY A 406 -16.47 2.98 1.54
N GLU A 407 -16.82 4.17 1.06
CA GLU A 407 -17.36 4.35 -0.31
C GLU A 407 -16.26 4.29 -1.39
N GLY A 408 -15.17 3.57 -1.15
CA GLY A 408 -14.11 3.33 -2.13
C GLY A 408 -14.47 2.18 -3.07
N VAL A 409 -14.13 2.32 -4.36
CA VAL A 409 -14.35 1.29 -5.39
C VAL A 409 -13.09 0.49 -5.66
N MET A 410 -11.90 1.06 -5.42
CA MET A 410 -10.62 0.37 -5.65
C MET A 410 -9.78 0.28 -4.38
N ALA A 411 -9.13 -0.87 -4.18
CA ALA A 411 -8.18 -1.07 -3.09
C ALA A 411 -6.98 -0.11 -3.23
N ASN A 412 -6.40 0.34 -2.12
CA ASN A 412 -5.14 1.09 -2.17
C ASN A 412 -3.98 0.19 -2.62
N LEU A 413 -2.98 0.77 -3.29
CA LEU A 413 -1.85 -0.01 -3.82
C LEU A 413 -0.76 -0.30 -2.77
N TYR A 414 -0.82 0.37 -1.62
CA TYR A 414 0.15 0.21 -0.52
C TYR A 414 0.20 -1.21 0.05
N SER A 415 -0.94 -1.91 0.04
CA SER A 415 -1.03 -3.30 0.53
C SER A 415 -0.21 -4.28 -0.32
N VAL A 416 -0.12 -4.04 -1.63
CA VAL A 416 0.61 -4.91 -2.58
C VAL A 416 2.08 -4.96 -2.24
N ASN A 417 2.71 -3.82 -1.98
CA ASN A 417 4.13 -3.77 -1.62
C ASN A 417 4.35 -4.17 -0.16
N ALA A 418 3.59 -3.60 0.78
CA ALA A 418 3.81 -3.77 2.21
C ALA A 418 3.82 -5.24 2.64
N LEU A 419 2.82 -6.02 2.22
CA LEU A 419 2.73 -7.44 2.57
C LEU A 419 3.76 -8.29 1.82
N PHE A 420 4.06 -7.94 0.57
CA PHE A 420 5.11 -8.62 -0.18
C PHE A 420 6.47 -8.45 0.49
N GLN A 421 6.83 -7.23 0.90
CA GLN A 421 8.08 -6.95 1.60
C GLN A 421 8.11 -7.59 3.00
N ALA A 422 6.98 -7.70 3.71
CA ALA A 422 6.93 -8.43 4.98
C ALA A 422 7.22 -9.94 4.79
N LYS A 423 6.59 -10.57 3.80
CA LYS A 423 6.83 -11.98 3.44
C LYS A 423 8.28 -12.20 3.01
N ALA A 424 8.85 -11.30 2.23
CA ALA A 424 10.20 -11.46 1.73
C ALA A 424 11.28 -11.11 2.77
N LEU A 425 11.22 -9.93 3.39
CA LEU A 425 12.30 -9.44 4.26
C LEU A 425 12.21 -10.02 5.68
N ILE A 426 11.00 -10.14 6.24
CA ILE A 426 10.81 -10.63 7.62
C ILE A 426 10.63 -12.14 7.63
N LEU A 427 9.69 -12.68 6.85
CA LEU A 427 9.42 -14.12 6.85
C LEU A 427 10.49 -14.92 6.08
N ARG A 428 11.20 -14.27 5.14
CA ARG A 428 12.18 -14.90 4.24
C ARG A 428 11.56 -16.03 3.43
N GLU A 429 10.35 -15.78 2.94
CA GLU A 429 9.72 -16.65 1.96
C GLU A 429 10.60 -16.73 0.71
N ASN A 430 10.78 -17.94 0.18
CA ASN A 430 11.59 -18.14 -1.02
C ASN A 430 10.89 -17.60 -2.28
N LYS A 431 11.65 -17.42 -3.36
CA LYS A 431 11.14 -16.99 -4.67
C LYS A 431 9.87 -17.74 -5.12
N ALA A 432 9.80 -19.05 -4.90
CA ALA A 432 8.66 -19.86 -5.31
C ALA A 432 7.36 -19.51 -4.58
N GLN A 433 7.44 -19.02 -3.33
CA GLN A 433 6.27 -18.49 -2.63
C GLN A 433 5.98 -17.06 -3.05
N LEU A 434 6.99 -16.20 -3.12
CA LEU A 434 6.82 -14.78 -3.45
C LEU A 434 6.23 -14.56 -4.85
N THR A 435 6.68 -15.33 -5.84
CA THR A 435 6.22 -15.18 -7.24
C THR A 435 4.73 -15.47 -7.45
N LYS A 436 4.05 -16.11 -6.50
CA LYS A 436 2.60 -16.33 -6.51
C LYS A 436 1.80 -15.03 -6.33
N TYR A 437 2.44 -14.02 -5.75
CA TYR A 437 1.83 -12.74 -5.40
C TYR A 437 2.32 -11.60 -6.32
N LEU A 438 3.01 -11.93 -7.42
CA LEU A 438 3.37 -10.96 -8.46
C LEU A 438 2.24 -10.89 -9.48
N ASP A 439 1.47 -9.81 -9.44
CA ASP A 439 0.45 -9.50 -10.45
C ASP A 439 1.06 -8.68 -11.62
N ALA A 440 0.24 -7.89 -12.32
CA ALA A 440 0.65 -6.83 -13.23
C ALA A 440 0.90 -5.49 -12.49
N PRO A 441 1.70 -4.57 -13.06
CA PRO A 441 1.83 -3.23 -12.52
C PRO A 441 0.50 -2.47 -12.58
N ALA A 442 0.21 -1.67 -11.55
CA ALA A 442 -0.95 -0.80 -11.46
C ALA A 442 -0.81 0.49 -12.30
N PHE A 443 0.40 0.81 -12.76
CA PHE A 443 0.69 1.93 -13.66
C PHE A 443 1.31 1.43 -14.95
N ILE A 444 1.04 2.11 -16.08
CA ILE A 444 1.61 1.69 -17.37
C ILE A 444 3.13 1.86 -17.42
N ARG A 445 3.68 2.73 -16.56
CA ARG A 445 5.11 2.95 -16.35
C ARG A 445 5.36 3.45 -14.93
N GLY A 446 6.54 3.12 -14.39
CA GLY A 446 6.97 3.62 -13.09
C GLY A 446 6.12 3.14 -11.91
N ASP A 447 5.58 1.93 -11.94
CA ASP A 447 5.04 1.33 -10.73
C ASP A 447 6.20 0.89 -9.82
N LEU A 448 6.56 1.74 -8.85
CA LEU A 448 7.69 1.50 -7.97
C LEU A 448 7.44 0.31 -7.01
N PHE A 449 6.18 0.04 -6.67
CA PHE A 449 5.82 -1.10 -5.82
C PHE A 449 6.06 -2.41 -6.56
N TYR A 450 5.64 -2.48 -7.82
CA TYR A 450 5.88 -3.64 -8.66
C TYR A 450 7.37 -3.87 -8.91
N ILE A 451 8.12 -2.82 -9.24
CA ILE A 451 9.58 -2.88 -9.45
C ILE A 451 10.28 -3.38 -8.18
N GLN A 452 9.93 -2.84 -7.01
CA GLN A 452 10.53 -3.29 -5.75
C GLN A 452 10.18 -4.75 -5.45
N ASN A 453 8.94 -5.20 -5.71
CA ASN A 453 8.56 -6.60 -5.52
C ASN A 453 9.36 -7.54 -6.44
N LEU A 454 9.62 -7.14 -7.69
CA LEU A 454 10.50 -7.88 -8.61
C LEU A 454 11.93 -7.98 -8.07
N VAL A 455 12.51 -6.86 -7.61
CA VAL A 455 13.87 -6.83 -7.02
C VAL A 455 13.96 -7.81 -5.86
N THR A 456 13.01 -7.73 -4.92
CA THR A 456 13.03 -8.59 -3.73
C THR A 456 12.79 -10.07 -4.09
N ALA A 457 11.94 -10.37 -5.08
CA ALA A 457 11.73 -11.75 -5.56
C ALA A 457 13.00 -12.35 -6.19
N ILE A 458 13.75 -11.57 -6.96
CA ILE A 458 15.04 -11.97 -7.55
C ILE A 458 16.05 -12.26 -6.43
N GLN A 459 16.14 -11.36 -5.45
CA GLN A 459 17.05 -11.50 -4.32
C GLN A 459 16.73 -12.73 -3.46
N ALA A 460 15.46 -13.11 -3.32
CA ALA A 460 15.05 -14.33 -2.61
C ALA A 460 15.31 -15.64 -3.38
N GLY A 461 15.75 -15.54 -4.64
CA GLY A 461 16.13 -16.68 -5.48
C GLY A 461 17.65 -16.87 -5.63
N ASN A 462 18.44 -15.94 -5.09
CA ASN A 462 19.90 -15.97 -5.06
C ASN A 462 20.36 -16.24 -3.62
#